data_AF-A0A452YUW0-F1
#
_entry.id   AF-A0A452YUW0-F1
#
_cell.length_a   1.000
_cell.length_b   1.000
_cell.length_c   1.000
_cell.angle_alpha   90.00
_cell.angle_beta   90.00
_cell.angle_gamma   90.00
#
_symmetry.space_group_name_H-M   'P 1'
#
loop_
_entity.id
_entity.type
_entity.pdbx_description
1 polymer ?
#
loop_
_entity_poly.entity_id
_entity_poly.type
_entity_poly.pdbx_seq_one_letter_code
_entity_poly.pdbx_strand_id
1 'polypeptide(L)'
;MFWQLNVGQMKALLRGYFLDNVSITGSRRRRRRDEVRLHSAQAHAAVSVAQLAAAIAGVVSACDLRGDKKLGAVLASAAALVATVCAEAAESAGANRPRVTSAVKTGLESRSPAELLTLTATAATCLRGAAALKLRAADVRGISTGANANANAMAMSISASIQKGIALRVCLPCGKSMQY
;
A
#
# COMPACT_ATOMS: atom_id res chain seq x y z
N MET A 1 -10.55 58.67 26.60
CA MET A 1 -9.60 57.56 26.79
C MET A 1 -8.87 57.32 25.47
N PHE A 2 -7.61 57.72 25.38
CA PHE A 2 -6.76 57.48 24.21
C PHE A 2 -6.21 56.05 24.30
N TRP A 3 -6.66 55.15 23.41
CA TRP A 3 -6.05 53.84 23.27
C TRP A 3 -4.72 53.98 22.53
N GLN A 4 -3.62 54.10 23.26
CA GLN A 4 -2.28 53.92 22.69
C GLN A 4 -2.09 52.45 22.35
N LEU A 5 -2.33 52.08 21.09
CA LEU A 5 -1.91 50.78 20.58
C LEU A 5 -0.38 50.76 20.51
N ASN A 6 0.23 49.95 21.37
CA ASN A 6 1.69 49.89 21.52
C ASN A 6 2.31 49.08 20.35
N VAL A 7 3.21 49.71 19.58
CA VAL A 7 3.81 49.16 18.34
C VAL A 7 4.49 47.80 18.55
N GLY A 8 4.95 47.49 19.77
CA GLY A 8 5.54 46.20 20.11
C GLY A 8 4.55 45.03 20.08
N GLN A 9 3.29 45.25 20.50
CA GLN A 9 2.23 44.23 20.49
C GLN A 9 1.79 43.92 19.06
N MET A 10 1.78 44.95 18.19
CA MET A 10 1.44 44.81 16.79
C MET A 10 2.47 43.96 16.03
N LYS A 11 3.77 44.08 16.36
CA LYS A 11 4.83 43.22 15.80
C LYS A 11 4.74 41.76 16.23
N ALA A 12 4.34 41.50 17.48
CA ALA A 12 4.15 40.13 17.98
C ALA A 12 2.95 39.45 17.30
N LEU A 13 1.83 40.16 17.16
CA LEU A 13 0.65 39.69 16.43
C LEU A 13 0.97 39.43 14.95
N LEU A 14 1.69 40.34 14.28
CA LEU A 14 2.14 40.16 12.90
C LEU A 14 3.07 38.94 12.76
N ARG A 15 4.00 38.71 13.69
CA ARG A 15 4.87 37.53 13.67
C ARG A 15 4.12 36.22 13.86
N GLY A 16 3.14 36.17 14.78
CA GLY A 16 2.25 35.02 14.93
C GLY A 16 1.48 34.73 13.65
N TYR A 17 0.78 35.76 13.13
CA TYR A 17 0.00 35.66 11.90
C TYR A 17 0.82 35.24 10.67
N PHE A 18 2.07 35.70 10.56
CA PHE A 18 2.97 35.31 9.47
C PHE A 18 3.42 33.85 9.58
N LEU A 19 3.75 33.37 10.78
CA LEU A 19 4.15 31.98 10.99
C LEU A 19 2.97 31.02 10.80
N ASP A 20 1.77 31.43 11.22
CA ASP A 20 0.52 30.70 10.98
C ASP A 20 0.16 30.65 9.48
N ASN A 21 0.25 31.77 8.75
CA ASN A 21 0.00 31.78 7.30
C ASN A 21 1.09 31.05 6.49
N VAL A 22 2.36 31.11 6.90
CA VAL A 22 3.45 30.34 6.27
C VAL A 22 3.24 28.84 6.46
N SER A 23 2.78 28.41 7.63
CA SER A 23 2.48 27.00 7.90
C SER A 23 1.20 26.53 7.20
N ILE A 24 0.18 27.38 7.00
CA ILE A 24 -1.02 27.08 6.21
C ILE A 24 -0.71 26.97 4.69
N THR A 25 0.10 27.87 4.14
CA THR A 25 0.50 27.80 2.72
C THR A 25 1.51 26.67 2.46
N GLY A 26 2.44 26.46 3.39
CA GLY A 26 3.39 25.34 3.39
C GLY A 26 2.71 23.97 3.53
N SER A 27 1.68 23.86 4.37
CA SER A 27 0.90 22.62 4.56
C SER A 27 0.08 22.26 3.31
N ARG A 28 -0.52 23.22 2.59
CA ARG A 28 -1.17 22.94 1.28
C ARG A 28 -0.18 22.44 0.23
N ARG A 29 1.02 23.03 0.15
CA ARG A 29 2.07 22.59 -0.79
C ARG A 29 2.65 21.23 -0.40
N ARG A 30 2.75 20.94 0.90
CA ARG A 30 3.13 19.62 1.45
C ARG A 30 2.05 18.57 1.17
N ARG A 31 0.77 18.92 1.34
CA ARG A 31 -0.40 18.10 1.01
C ARG A 31 -0.41 17.65 -0.45
N ARG A 32 -0.24 18.58 -1.39
CA ARG A 32 -0.18 18.24 -2.83
C ARG A 32 0.99 17.31 -3.15
N ARG A 33 2.13 17.47 -2.47
CA ARG A 33 3.28 16.56 -2.61
C ARG A 33 3.00 15.18 -2.01
N ASP A 34 2.36 15.11 -0.86
CA ASP A 34 2.09 13.83 -0.19
C ASP A 34 1.04 13.00 -0.93
N GLU A 35 0.07 13.63 -1.61
CA GLU A 35 -0.91 12.92 -2.46
C GLU A 35 -0.25 12.30 -3.71
N VAL A 36 0.63 13.03 -4.39
CA VAL A 36 1.39 12.49 -5.55
C VAL A 36 2.30 11.35 -5.10
N ARG A 37 2.96 11.50 -3.94
CA ARG A 37 3.80 10.44 -3.36
C ARG A 37 2.97 9.22 -2.98
N LEU A 38 1.76 9.42 -2.49
CA LEU A 38 0.84 8.34 -2.16
C LEU A 38 0.46 7.53 -3.41
N HIS A 39 0.06 8.19 -4.51
CA HIS A 39 -0.26 7.48 -5.76
C HIS A 39 0.93 6.69 -6.30
N SER A 40 2.12 7.30 -6.33
CA SER A 40 3.34 6.60 -6.77
C SER A 40 3.70 5.39 -5.88
N ALA A 41 3.50 5.50 -4.57
CA ALA A 41 3.75 4.42 -3.63
C ALA A 41 2.70 3.31 -3.75
N GLN A 42 1.44 3.67 -3.96
CA GLN A 42 0.37 2.70 -4.18
C GLN A 42 0.57 1.95 -5.51
N ALA A 43 0.97 2.65 -6.57
CA ALA A 43 1.35 2.05 -7.84
C ALA A 43 2.51 1.05 -7.66
N HIS A 44 3.57 1.46 -6.94
CA HIS A 44 4.70 0.57 -6.65
C HIS A 44 4.30 -0.66 -5.83
N ALA A 45 3.48 -0.48 -4.79
CA ALA A 45 2.99 -1.60 -3.98
C ALA A 45 2.15 -2.58 -4.81
N ALA A 46 1.24 -2.07 -5.63
CA ALA A 46 0.39 -2.89 -6.49
C ALA A 46 1.21 -3.67 -7.54
N VAL A 47 2.23 -3.05 -8.15
CA VAL A 47 3.17 -3.75 -9.06
C VAL A 47 3.92 -4.87 -8.34
N SER A 48 4.46 -4.60 -7.13
CA SER A 48 5.18 -5.62 -6.37
C SER A 48 4.30 -6.81 -5.98
N VAL A 49 3.03 -6.57 -5.62
CA VAL A 49 2.07 -7.65 -5.31
C VAL A 49 1.68 -8.41 -6.58
N ALA A 50 1.46 -7.73 -7.71
CA ALA A 50 1.17 -8.38 -8.98
C ALA A 50 2.31 -9.31 -9.43
N GLN A 51 3.56 -8.85 -9.28
CA GLN A 51 4.76 -9.65 -9.57
C GLN A 51 4.86 -10.87 -8.65
N LEU A 52 4.66 -10.71 -7.34
CA LEU A 52 4.67 -11.83 -6.39
C LEU A 52 3.56 -12.85 -6.69
N ALA A 53 2.34 -12.38 -6.97
CA ALA A 53 1.21 -13.22 -7.29
C ALA A 53 1.45 -14.02 -8.60
N ALA A 54 2.04 -13.39 -9.61
CA ALA A 54 2.46 -14.07 -10.85
C ALA A 54 3.53 -15.14 -10.59
N ALA A 55 4.50 -14.86 -9.71
CA ALA A 55 5.51 -15.85 -9.31
C ALA A 55 4.89 -17.05 -8.60
N ILE A 56 3.94 -16.81 -7.69
CA ILE A 56 3.21 -17.89 -7.02
C ILE A 56 2.42 -18.72 -8.04
N ALA A 57 1.74 -18.07 -8.99
CA ALA A 57 1.00 -18.77 -10.04
C ALA A 57 1.92 -19.70 -10.87
N GLY A 58 3.10 -19.20 -11.27
CA GLY A 58 4.09 -19.99 -12.02
C GLY A 58 4.63 -21.18 -11.24
N VAL A 59 5.01 -20.96 -9.97
CA VAL A 59 5.55 -22.01 -9.09
C VAL A 59 4.50 -23.08 -8.80
N VAL A 60 3.28 -22.68 -8.47
CA VAL A 60 2.17 -23.60 -8.19
C VAL A 60 1.80 -24.41 -9.43
N SER A 61 1.82 -23.80 -10.62
CA SER A 61 1.55 -24.52 -11.88
C SER A 61 2.60 -25.58 -12.21
N ALA A 62 3.83 -25.45 -11.69
CA ALA A 62 4.92 -26.40 -11.89
C ALA A 62 4.99 -27.47 -10.78
N CYS A 63 4.25 -27.30 -9.68
CA CYS A 63 4.29 -28.20 -8.52
C CYS A 63 3.08 -29.15 -8.47
N ASP A 64 3.35 -30.44 -8.26
CA ASP A 64 2.31 -31.41 -7.91
C ASP A 64 1.99 -31.30 -6.42
N LEU A 65 0.96 -30.50 -6.09
CA LEU A 65 0.48 -30.32 -4.72
C LEU A 65 -0.16 -31.61 -4.22
N ARG A 66 0.60 -32.44 -3.49
CA ARG A 66 0.12 -33.70 -2.87
C ARG A 66 -0.50 -34.70 -3.88
N GLY A 67 -0.11 -34.62 -5.15
CA GLY A 67 -0.68 -35.43 -6.24
C GLY A 67 -2.00 -34.88 -6.82
N ASP A 68 -2.51 -33.77 -6.29
CA ASP A 68 -3.74 -33.12 -6.77
C ASP A 68 -3.42 -32.01 -7.77
N LYS A 69 -3.20 -32.39 -9.04
CA LYS A 69 -3.05 -31.47 -10.18
C LYS A 69 -4.21 -30.47 -10.29
N LYS A 70 -5.41 -30.89 -9.90
CA LYS A 70 -6.61 -30.04 -9.87
C LYS A 70 -6.49 -28.91 -8.84
N LEU A 71 -5.93 -29.20 -7.66
CA LEU A 71 -5.70 -28.18 -6.64
C LEU A 71 -4.62 -27.18 -7.07
N GLY A 72 -3.52 -27.66 -7.67
CA GLY A 72 -2.49 -26.81 -8.27
C GLY A 72 -3.05 -25.85 -9.31
N ALA A 73 -3.87 -26.35 -10.24
CA ALA A 73 -4.50 -25.52 -11.27
C ALA A 73 -5.47 -24.47 -10.70
N VAL A 74 -6.26 -24.82 -9.67
CA VAL A 74 -7.16 -23.88 -8.98
C VAL A 74 -6.36 -22.80 -8.26
N LEU A 75 -5.30 -23.18 -7.53
CA LEU A 75 -4.47 -22.22 -6.80
C LEU A 75 -3.68 -21.31 -7.76
N ALA A 76 -3.16 -21.84 -8.87
CA ALA A 76 -2.52 -21.05 -9.91
C ALA A 76 -3.50 -20.05 -10.56
N SER A 77 -4.73 -20.47 -10.85
CA SER A 77 -5.79 -19.58 -11.35
C SER A 77 -6.14 -18.49 -10.34
N ALA A 78 -6.27 -18.83 -9.05
CA ALA A 78 -6.55 -17.84 -8.00
C ALA A 78 -5.41 -16.82 -7.87
N ALA A 79 -4.15 -17.27 -7.90
CA ALA A 79 -2.98 -16.40 -7.87
C ALA A 79 -2.91 -15.51 -9.12
N ALA A 80 -3.24 -16.05 -10.30
CA ALA A 80 -3.32 -15.28 -11.54
C ALA A 80 -4.40 -14.17 -11.46
N LEU A 81 -5.59 -14.46 -10.92
CA LEU A 81 -6.63 -13.45 -10.68
C LEU A 81 -6.17 -12.36 -9.71
N VAL A 82 -5.43 -12.72 -8.65
CA VAL A 82 -4.84 -11.71 -7.74
C VAL A 82 -3.81 -10.86 -8.50
N ALA A 83 -2.99 -11.47 -9.35
CA ALA A 83 -2.01 -10.75 -10.16
C ALA A 83 -2.69 -9.75 -11.12
N THR A 84 -3.80 -10.13 -11.77
CA THR A 84 -4.56 -9.25 -12.67
C THR A 84 -5.19 -8.09 -11.91
N VAL A 85 -5.87 -8.34 -10.79
CA VAL A 85 -6.48 -7.28 -9.96
C VAL A 85 -5.43 -6.31 -9.45
N CYS A 86 -4.24 -6.80 -9.08
CA CYS A 86 -3.15 -5.92 -8.64
C CYS A 86 -2.53 -5.13 -9.80
N ALA A 87 -2.45 -5.70 -11.01
CA ALA A 87 -2.01 -5.00 -12.20
C ALA A 87 -2.97 -3.86 -12.56
N GLU A 88 -4.29 -4.10 -12.55
CA GLU A 88 -5.32 -3.08 -12.78
C GLU A 88 -5.27 -1.98 -11.71
N ALA A 89 -5.08 -2.37 -10.44
CA ALA A 89 -4.92 -1.41 -9.34
C ALA A 89 -3.64 -0.57 -9.48
N ALA A 90 -2.56 -1.13 -10.03
CA ALA A 90 -1.33 -0.41 -10.30
C ALA A 90 -1.53 0.62 -11.42
N GLU A 91 -2.16 0.23 -12.52
CA GLU A 91 -2.46 1.11 -13.65
C GLU A 91 -3.41 2.24 -13.22
N SER A 92 -4.45 1.93 -12.46
CA SER A 92 -5.38 2.91 -11.87
C SER A 92 -4.68 3.87 -10.90
N ALA A 93 -3.58 3.45 -10.27
CA ALA A 93 -2.74 4.28 -9.42
C ALA A 93 -1.66 5.08 -10.20
N GLY A 94 -1.60 4.94 -11.53
CA GLY A 94 -0.68 5.67 -12.41
C GLY A 94 0.60 4.91 -12.79
N ALA A 95 0.65 3.59 -12.62
CA ALA A 95 1.76 2.79 -13.13
C ALA A 95 1.72 2.68 -14.66
N ASN A 96 2.89 2.76 -15.31
CA ASN A 96 2.99 2.51 -16.75
C ASN A 96 2.72 1.03 -17.05
N ARG A 97 1.73 0.75 -17.89
CA ARG A 97 1.41 -0.60 -18.39
C ARG A 97 2.62 -1.46 -18.80
N PRO A 98 3.62 -0.98 -19.56
CA PRO A 98 4.80 -1.79 -19.88
C PRO A 98 5.62 -2.21 -18.65
N ARG A 99 5.69 -1.36 -17.61
CA ARG A 99 6.35 -1.73 -16.33
C ARG A 99 5.58 -2.83 -15.63
N VAL A 100 4.25 -2.76 -15.63
CA VAL A 100 3.37 -3.77 -15.02
C VAL A 100 3.52 -5.11 -15.75
N THR A 101 3.41 -5.11 -17.07
CA THR A 101 3.58 -6.32 -17.89
C THR A 101 4.96 -6.94 -17.71
N SER A 102 6.02 -6.14 -17.72
CA SER A 102 7.38 -6.63 -17.46
C SER A 102 7.49 -7.27 -16.09
N ALA A 103 6.99 -6.61 -15.04
CA ALA A 103 7.05 -7.13 -13.68
C ALA A 103 6.30 -8.47 -13.53
N VAL A 104 5.08 -8.56 -14.09
CA VAL A 104 4.30 -9.82 -14.09
C VAL A 104 5.05 -10.93 -14.82
N LYS A 105 5.64 -10.64 -15.99
CA LYS A 105 6.45 -11.61 -16.73
C LYS A 105 7.66 -12.09 -15.93
N THR A 106 8.43 -11.17 -15.33
CA THR A 106 9.56 -11.54 -14.47
C THR A 106 9.13 -12.32 -13.23
N GLY A 107 7.96 -12.01 -12.68
CA GLY A 107 7.35 -12.77 -11.59
C GLY A 107 7.11 -14.22 -12.03
N LEU A 108 6.42 -14.42 -13.15
CA LEU A 108 6.10 -15.74 -13.68
C LEU A 108 7.36 -16.61 -13.97
N GLU A 109 8.47 -15.98 -14.35
CA GLU A 109 9.77 -16.63 -14.59
C GLU A 109 10.53 -16.97 -13.29
N SER A 110 10.19 -16.33 -12.17
CA SER A 110 10.84 -16.56 -10.87
C SER A 110 10.49 -17.94 -10.32
N ARG A 111 11.51 -18.76 -10.04
CA ARG A 111 11.32 -20.15 -9.57
C ARG A 111 12.06 -20.45 -8.27
N SER A 112 13.03 -19.63 -7.89
CA SER A 112 13.83 -19.92 -6.70
C SER A 112 13.12 -19.48 -5.42
N PRO A 113 13.25 -20.25 -4.31
CA PRO A 113 12.68 -19.85 -3.03
C PRO A 113 13.29 -18.53 -2.51
N ALA A 114 14.56 -18.24 -2.83
CA ALA A 114 15.21 -16.98 -2.47
C ALA A 114 14.58 -15.77 -3.18
N GLU A 115 14.25 -15.90 -4.48
CA GLU A 115 13.50 -14.87 -5.21
C GLU A 115 12.10 -14.67 -4.62
N LEU A 116 11.36 -15.74 -4.33
CA LEU A 116 10.02 -15.64 -3.72
C LEU A 116 10.04 -14.94 -2.37
N LEU A 117 11.03 -15.25 -1.52
CA LEU A 117 11.22 -14.56 -0.24
C LEU A 117 11.51 -13.07 -0.45
N THR A 118 12.34 -12.74 -1.44
CA THR A 118 12.66 -11.34 -1.78
C THR A 118 11.44 -10.60 -2.32
N LEU A 119 10.67 -11.22 -3.22
CA LEU A 119 9.41 -10.69 -3.75
C LEU A 119 8.37 -10.47 -2.63
N THR A 120 8.31 -11.39 -1.67
CA THR A 120 7.43 -11.27 -0.49
C THR A 120 7.86 -10.11 0.40
N ALA A 121 9.16 -10.01 0.72
CA ALA A 121 9.69 -8.95 1.56
C ALA A 121 9.52 -7.56 0.92
N THR A 122 9.75 -7.46 -0.38
CA THR A 122 9.57 -6.22 -1.16
C THR A 122 8.09 -5.83 -1.19
N ALA A 123 7.17 -6.73 -1.55
CA ALA A 123 5.73 -6.46 -1.54
C ALA A 123 5.25 -5.99 -0.15
N ALA A 124 5.65 -6.68 0.92
CA ALA A 124 5.31 -6.29 2.29
C ALA A 124 5.83 -4.90 2.66
N THR A 125 7.05 -4.55 2.24
CA THR A 125 7.65 -3.25 2.50
C THR A 125 6.97 -2.14 1.70
N CYS A 126 6.65 -2.37 0.44
CA CYS A 126 5.90 -1.41 -0.38
C CYS A 126 4.49 -1.18 0.16
N LEU A 127 3.79 -2.22 0.60
CA LEU A 127 2.47 -2.11 1.25
C LEU A 127 2.55 -1.29 2.55
N ARG A 128 3.55 -1.54 3.41
CA ARG A 128 3.79 -0.73 4.62
C ARG A 128 4.08 0.73 4.28
N GLY A 129 4.92 0.98 3.28
CA GLY A 129 5.25 2.33 2.81
C GLY A 129 4.01 3.08 2.29
N ALA A 130 3.19 2.43 1.48
CA ALA A 130 1.94 2.99 0.98
C ALA A 130 0.96 3.28 2.13
N ALA A 131 0.80 2.36 3.09
CA ALA A 131 -0.07 2.57 4.26
C ALA A 131 0.40 3.74 5.13
N ALA A 132 1.71 3.86 5.38
CA ALA A 132 2.27 4.98 6.13
C ALA A 132 2.03 6.34 5.43
N LEU A 133 2.12 6.38 4.10
CA LEU A 133 1.80 7.58 3.32
C LEU A 133 0.30 7.88 3.32
N LYS A 134 -0.58 6.87 3.30
CA LYS A 134 -2.03 7.06 3.43
C LYS A 134 -2.39 7.75 4.75
N LEU A 135 -1.80 7.30 5.85
CA LEU A 135 -2.03 7.92 7.17
C LEU A 135 -1.57 9.38 7.19
N ARG A 136 -0.42 9.69 6.60
CA ARG A 136 0.08 11.08 6.50
C ARG A 136 -0.79 11.96 5.61
N ALA A 137 -1.26 11.44 4.48
CA ALA A 137 -2.18 12.15 3.60
C ALA A 137 -3.55 12.38 4.24
N ALA A 138 -3.98 11.50 5.16
CA ALA A 138 -5.23 11.63 5.92
C ALA A 138 -5.11 12.60 7.11
N ASP A 139 -4.01 12.53 7.87
CA ASP A 139 -3.73 13.42 9.02
C ASP A 139 -3.66 14.90 8.59
N VAL A 140 -3.07 15.17 7.42
CA VAL A 140 -3.00 16.52 6.82
C VAL A 140 -4.38 17.05 6.36
N ARG A 141 -5.42 16.20 6.24
CA ARG A 141 -6.80 16.64 5.96
C ARG A 141 -7.54 17.16 7.20
N GLY A 142 -6.90 17.19 8.37
CA GLY A 142 -7.54 17.68 9.60
C GLY A 142 -8.60 16.73 10.14
N ILE A 143 -8.42 15.42 9.96
CA ILE A 143 -9.17 14.43 10.73
C ILE A 143 -8.26 14.05 11.89
N SER A 144 -8.25 14.91 12.92
CA SER A 144 -7.94 14.44 14.27
C SER A 144 -8.84 13.24 14.51
N THR A 145 -8.29 12.03 14.40
CA THR A 145 -9.00 10.80 14.69
C THR A 145 -9.08 10.67 16.20
N GLY A 146 -9.74 11.64 16.84
CA GLY A 146 -10.33 11.47 18.15
C GLY A 146 -11.57 10.63 17.92
N ALA A 147 -11.64 9.49 18.59
CA ALA A 147 -12.79 8.63 18.59
C ALA A 147 -14.06 9.44 18.92
N ASN A 148 -14.91 9.68 17.94
CA ASN A 148 -16.31 9.92 18.21
C ASN A 148 -17.16 9.37 17.06
N ALA A 149 -17.82 8.26 17.36
CA ALA A 149 -18.81 7.65 16.52
C ALA A 149 -19.98 8.63 16.37
N ASN A 150 -20.30 9.02 15.13
CA ASN A 150 -21.66 9.09 14.59
C ASN A 150 -21.63 9.86 13.27
N ALA A 151 -21.58 9.16 12.14
CA ALA A 151 -21.98 9.71 10.85
C ALA A 151 -22.32 8.55 9.91
N ASN A 152 -23.61 8.34 9.71
CA ASN A 152 -24.17 7.51 8.66
C ASN A 152 -23.75 8.08 7.29
N ALA A 153 -22.61 7.63 6.78
CA ALA A 153 -22.21 7.83 5.40
C ALA A 153 -21.97 6.44 4.79
N MET A 154 -22.91 6.01 3.97
CA MET A 154 -22.90 4.76 3.22
C MET A 154 -21.78 4.83 2.17
N ALA A 155 -20.54 4.60 2.58
CA ALA A 155 -19.46 4.22 1.67
C ALA A 155 -19.30 2.70 1.82
N MET A 156 -19.89 1.94 0.89
CA MET A 156 -19.56 0.52 0.72
C MET A 156 -18.09 0.42 0.29
N SER A 157 -17.20 0.49 1.27
CA SER A 157 -15.84 0.00 1.12
C SER A 157 -15.94 -1.52 1.23
N ILE A 158 -15.62 -2.23 0.14
CA ILE A 158 -15.18 -3.61 0.23
C ILE A 158 -13.77 -3.59 0.85
N SER A 159 -13.68 -3.05 2.06
CA SER A 159 -12.54 -3.26 2.93
C SER A 159 -12.79 -4.61 3.57
N ALA A 160 -12.15 -5.65 3.04
CA ALA A 160 -11.80 -6.80 3.84
C ALA A 160 -10.87 -6.26 4.94
N SER A 161 -11.48 -5.74 6.01
CA SER A 161 -10.80 -5.22 7.18
C SER A 161 -10.17 -6.42 7.87
N ILE A 162 -8.93 -6.71 7.48
CA ILE A 162 -8.04 -7.54 8.28
C ILE A 162 -7.83 -6.74 9.57
N GLN A 163 -8.68 -7.02 10.57
CA GLN A 163 -8.54 -6.46 11.91
C GLN A 163 -7.13 -6.77 12.39
N LYS A 164 -6.46 -5.76 12.96
CA LYS A 164 -5.13 -5.89 13.57
C LYS A 164 -5.19 -6.99 14.64
N GLY A 165 -4.76 -8.21 14.29
CA GLY A 165 -4.94 -9.40 15.14
C GLY A 165 -5.24 -10.70 14.38
N ILE A 166 -5.62 -10.65 13.10
CA ILE A 166 -5.77 -11.87 12.30
C ILE A 166 -4.39 -12.41 11.92
N ALA A 167 -3.90 -13.38 12.70
CA ALA A 167 -2.76 -14.20 12.32
C ALA A 167 -3.24 -15.22 11.27
N LEU A 168 -2.86 -15.01 10.00
CA LEU A 168 -3.01 -16.04 8.98
C LEU A 168 -2.02 -17.17 9.32
N ARG A 169 -2.53 -18.28 9.90
CA ARG A 169 -1.74 -19.49 10.07
C ARG A 169 -1.55 -20.13 8.70
N VAL A 170 -0.34 -20.02 8.15
CA VAL A 170 0.06 -20.78 6.96
C VAL A 170 0.46 -22.18 7.41
N CYS A 171 -0.44 -23.15 7.27
CA CYS A 171 -0.07 -24.56 7.40
C CYS A 171 0.75 -24.96 6.18
N LEU A 172 2.07 -25.01 6.31
CA LEU A 172 2.96 -25.50 5.25
C LEU A 172 2.84 -27.02 5.15
N PRO A 173 2.48 -27.59 3.98
CA PRO A 173 2.67 -29.01 3.73
C PRO A 173 4.12 -29.23 3.27
N CYS A 174 5.08 -29.25 4.20
CA CYS A 174 6.44 -29.65 3.85
C CYS A 174 7.03 -30.61 4.90
N GLY A 175 6.45 -31.79 4.96
CA GLY A 175 7.17 -32.99 5.36
C GLY A 175 7.82 -33.62 4.13
N LYS A 176 9.00 -33.15 3.74
CA LYS A 176 10.01 -33.95 3.03
C LYS A 176 11.39 -33.49 3.49
N SER A 177 12.00 -34.33 4.34
CA SER A 177 13.41 -34.35 4.64
C SER A 177 14.22 -34.38 3.35
N MET A 178 15.08 -33.39 3.13
CA MET A 178 16.25 -33.56 2.28
C MET A 178 17.40 -33.90 3.22
N GLN A 179 17.78 -35.18 3.24
CA GLN A 179 19.09 -35.60 3.72
C GLN A 179 20.12 -35.09 2.71
N TYR A 180 21.16 -34.43 3.20
CA TYR A 180 22.49 -34.44 2.59
C TYR A 180 23.45 -34.90 3.68
#